data_AF-A0A674PIC2-F1
#
_entry.id   AF-A0A674PIC2-F1
#
_cell.length_a   1.000
_cell.length_b   1.000
_cell.length_c   1.000
_cell.angle_alpha   90.00
_cell.angle_beta   90.00
_cell.angle_gamma   90.00
#
_symmetry.space_group_name_H-M   'P 1'
#
loop_
_entity.id
_entity.type
_entity.pdbx_description
1 polymer ?
#
loop_
_entity_poly.entity_id
_entity_poly.type
_entity_poly.pdbx_seq_one_letter_code
_entity_poly.pdbx_strand_id
1 'polypeptide(L)'
;MADAVTNHTNRNRLRSFYFFPPMLGFEISRELICVFSVLCVLMSRSVAADEADFMMEEFQKKEFSLAKPYRGLGFSSSSQWDLMGTAMVTPDYVRLTPDLQSRQGAVWSRIPLFLRDWELKVHFKIHGVGKKNFNGDGMAIWLTRDRMQNGPVFGNMNQFTGLGVFIDTYPNADRLHDRSYPYISVMLGNGTLTYDHDRDGRATELGGCTALVRNSIYDTFLLIRYSRNRLKLMVNVDGTQEWKECADISGLHLPTGYFLGASSATGDLSDNHDIISLKLYQLTVQRSAEEEEEEVTIPRVDNINLFQGKNHPISSYLSDKADVIID
;
A
#
# COMPACT_ATOMS: atom_id res chain seq x y z
N MET A 1 -92.20 -10.18 36.20
CA MET A 1 -91.07 -11.13 36.32
C MET A 1 -91.16 -12.02 35.10
N ALA A 2 -90.17 -11.89 34.20
CA ALA A 2 -90.00 -12.55 32.89
C ALA A 2 -91.11 -12.36 31.84
N ASP A 3 -90.80 -11.51 30.86
CA ASP A 3 -91.26 -11.46 29.45
C ASP A 3 -90.21 -10.57 28.74
N ALA A 4 -89.87 -10.64 27.46
CA ALA A 4 -90.06 -11.54 26.34
C ALA A 4 -89.26 -10.86 25.18
N VAL A 5 -89.40 -11.41 23.96
CA VAL A 5 -89.33 -10.70 22.67
C VAL A 5 -88.01 -10.78 21.88
N THR A 6 -88.00 -11.78 21.00
CA THR A 6 -87.41 -11.84 19.66
C THR A 6 -87.97 -10.79 18.68
N ASN A 7 -87.17 -10.34 17.69
CA ASN A 7 -87.62 -9.85 16.37
C ASN A 7 -86.48 -10.05 15.35
N HIS A 8 -86.60 -10.85 14.28
CA HIS A 8 -87.18 -10.55 12.94
C HIS A 8 -86.56 -9.27 12.30
N THR A 9 -86.08 -9.19 11.05
CA THR A 9 -86.46 -9.85 9.79
C THR A 9 -85.47 -9.47 8.65
N ASN A 10 -85.13 -10.46 7.82
CA ASN A 10 -85.05 -10.50 6.34
C ASN A 10 -85.11 -9.20 5.48
N ARG A 11 -84.23 -9.09 4.46
CA ARG A 11 -84.62 -8.83 3.05
C ARG A 11 -83.47 -8.94 2.02
N ASN A 12 -83.59 -9.95 1.15
CA ASN A 12 -83.50 -9.93 -0.32
C ASN A 12 -82.50 -8.99 -1.05
N ARG A 13 -81.61 -9.55 -1.89
CA ARG A 13 -81.78 -9.67 -3.37
C ARG A 13 -80.51 -10.19 -4.06
N LEU A 14 -80.70 -11.14 -4.98
CA LEU A 14 -79.72 -11.68 -5.91
C LEU A 14 -79.03 -10.61 -6.78
N ARG A 15 -77.72 -10.76 -7.04
CA ARG A 15 -77.10 -10.39 -8.33
C ARG A 15 -75.89 -11.27 -8.69
N SER A 16 -76.05 -11.90 -9.86
CA SER A 16 -75.10 -12.31 -10.90
C SER A 16 -73.59 -12.36 -10.61
N PHE A 17 -73.03 -13.54 -10.85
CA PHE A 17 -71.61 -13.80 -11.04
C PHE A 17 -71.04 -13.03 -12.25
N TYR A 18 -69.91 -12.36 -12.04
CA TYR A 18 -68.93 -12.05 -13.09
C TYR A 18 -67.63 -12.76 -12.70
N PHE A 19 -67.15 -13.65 -13.58
CA PHE A 19 -65.83 -14.26 -13.53
C PHE A 19 -64.76 -13.18 -13.74
N PHE A 20 -63.83 -13.02 -12.79
CA PHE A 20 -62.54 -12.33 -12.99
C PHE A 20 -61.44 -13.39 -13.18
N PRO A 21 -60.41 -13.16 -14.03
CA PRO A 21 -59.33 -14.13 -14.23
C PRO A 21 -58.28 -14.05 -13.10
N PRO A 22 -57.67 -15.18 -12.67
CA PRO A 22 -56.71 -15.22 -11.57
C PRO A 22 -55.25 -15.03 -12.03
N MET A 23 -54.99 -14.18 -13.03
CA MET A 23 -53.64 -14.06 -13.62
C MET A 23 -52.87 -12.79 -13.22
N LEU A 24 -53.51 -11.81 -12.57
CA LEU A 24 -52.85 -10.53 -12.23
C LEU A 24 -52.07 -10.56 -10.89
N GLY A 25 -52.37 -11.51 -10.00
CA GLY A 25 -51.75 -11.59 -8.66
C GLY A 25 -50.44 -12.39 -8.60
N PHE A 26 -50.17 -13.23 -9.60
CA PHE A 26 -49.00 -14.13 -9.61
C PHE A 26 -47.73 -13.50 -10.17
N GLU A 27 -47.84 -12.52 -11.07
CA GLU A 27 -46.67 -11.76 -11.56
C GLU A 27 -46.21 -10.72 -10.56
N ILE A 28 -47.14 -10.00 -9.92
CA ILE A 28 -46.85 -8.99 -8.90
C ILE A 28 -46.11 -9.61 -7.70
N SER A 29 -46.49 -10.82 -7.26
CA SER A 29 -45.82 -11.50 -6.16
C SER A 29 -44.38 -11.91 -6.48
N ARG A 30 -44.10 -12.32 -7.72
CA ARG A 30 -42.74 -12.67 -8.16
C ARG A 30 -41.84 -11.45 -8.23
N GLU A 31 -42.32 -10.33 -8.77
CA GLU A 31 -41.57 -9.07 -8.80
C GLU A 31 -41.26 -8.56 -7.39
N LEU A 32 -42.22 -8.60 -6.46
CA LEU A 32 -42.01 -8.22 -5.06
C LEU A 32 -41.00 -9.12 -4.34
N ILE A 33 -41.03 -10.43 -4.59
CA ILE A 33 -40.04 -11.38 -4.03
C ILE A 33 -38.65 -11.08 -4.62
N CYS A 34 -38.54 -10.81 -5.91
CA CYS A 34 -37.28 -10.42 -6.55
C CYS A 34 -36.73 -9.12 -5.95
N VAL A 35 -37.56 -8.08 -5.82
CA VAL A 35 -37.16 -6.79 -5.23
C VAL A 35 -36.73 -6.96 -3.78
N PHE A 36 -37.46 -7.72 -2.97
CA PHE A 36 -37.10 -8.01 -1.58
C PHE A 36 -35.79 -8.79 -1.49
N SER A 37 -35.59 -9.78 -2.36
CA SER A 37 -34.34 -10.57 -2.41
C SER A 37 -33.15 -9.70 -2.79
N VAL A 38 -33.30 -8.83 -3.80
CA VAL A 38 -32.27 -7.87 -4.21
C VAL A 38 -31.98 -6.89 -3.07
N LEU A 39 -33.00 -6.35 -2.42
CA LEU A 39 -32.84 -5.44 -1.29
C LEU A 39 -32.12 -6.12 -0.12
N CYS A 40 -32.48 -7.37 0.23
CA CYS A 40 -31.77 -8.15 1.24
C CYS A 40 -30.30 -8.35 0.87
N VAL A 41 -29.98 -8.72 -0.38
CA VAL A 41 -28.59 -8.88 -0.83
C VAL A 41 -27.81 -7.55 -0.75
N LEU A 42 -28.43 -6.43 -1.15
CA LEU A 42 -27.80 -5.11 -1.06
C LEU A 42 -27.57 -4.68 0.40
N MET A 43 -28.55 -4.89 1.27
CA MET A 43 -28.43 -4.58 2.70
C MET A 43 -27.39 -5.46 3.39
N SER A 44 -27.35 -6.77 3.11
CA SER A 44 -26.33 -7.68 3.65
C SER A 44 -24.91 -7.29 3.19
N ARG A 45 -24.75 -6.84 1.94
CA ARG A 45 -23.47 -6.33 1.45
C ARG A 45 -23.03 -5.05 2.15
N SER A 46 -23.96 -4.13 2.40
CA SER A 46 -23.66 -2.89 3.12
C SER A 46 -23.22 -3.16 4.55
N VAL A 47 -23.93 -4.04 5.28
CA VAL A 47 -23.57 -4.42 6.65
C VAL A 47 -22.21 -5.10 6.71
N ALA A 48 -21.91 -6.00 5.77
CA ALA A 48 -20.60 -6.66 5.71
C ALA A 48 -19.46 -5.67 5.40
N ALA A 49 -19.70 -4.64 4.59
CA ALA A 49 -18.72 -3.59 4.32
C ALA A 49 -18.47 -2.73 5.57
N ASP A 50 -19.53 -2.35 6.30
CA ASP A 50 -19.43 -1.58 7.54
C ASP A 50 -18.69 -2.37 8.64
N GLU A 51 -18.97 -3.67 8.80
CA GLU A 51 -18.23 -4.52 9.75
C GLU A 51 -16.74 -4.67 9.39
N ALA A 52 -16.42 -4.81 8.11
CA ALA A 52 -15.04 -4.93 7.65
C ALA A 52 -14.25 -3.63 7.88
N ASP A 53 -14.87 -2.46 7.65
CA ASP A 53 -14.24 -1.16 7.88
C ASP A 53 -14.05 -0.91 9.40
N PHE A 54 -15.04 -1.28 10.22
CA PHE A 54 -14.95 -1.21 11.68
C PHE A 54 -13.85 -2.11 12.25
N MET A 55 -13.72 -3.36 11.78
CA MET A 55 -12.64 -4.25 12.20
C MET A 55 -11.27 -3.72 11.77
N MET A 56 -11.14 -3.13 10.57
CA MET A 56 -9.89 -2.51 10.15
C MET A 56 -9.50 -1.33 11.06
N GLU A 57 -10.46 -0.50 11.48
CA GLU A 57 -10.17 0.59 12.42
C GLU A 57 -9.68 0.10 13.79
N GLU A 58 -10.18 -1.03 14.27
CA GLU A 58 -9.76 -1.61 15.57
C GLU A 58 -8.30 -2.05 15.57
N PHE A 59 -7.82 -2.61 14.45
CA PHE A 59 -6.42 -3.04 14.32
C PHE A 59 -5.46 -1.90 13.94
N GLN A 60 -5.97 -0.70 13.67
CA GLN A 60 -5.16 0.44 13.30
C GLN A 60 -4.36 0.97 14.50
N LYS A 61 -3.04 1.04 14.38
CA LYS A 61 -2.14 1.67 15.35
C LYS A 61 -1.98 3.15 15.08
N LYS A 62 -2.73 3.97 15.81
CA LYS A 62 -2.80 5.43 15.61
C LYS A 62 -1.46 6.12 15.87
N GLU A 63 -0.69 5.62 16.83
CA GLU A 63 0.63 6.11 17.20
C GLU A 63 1.68 5.94 16.08
N PHE A 64 1.50 4.95 15.21
CA PHE A 64 2.31 4.71 14.01
C PHE A 64 1.60 5.12 12.72
N SER A 65 0.48 5.82 12.82
CA SER A 65 -0.26 6.33 11.67
C SER A 65 -0.07 7.84 11.53
N LEU A 66 -0.01 8.32 10.29
CA LEU A 66 0.02 9.72 9.91
C LEU A 66 -1.17 9.97 8.99
N ALA A 67 -2.16 10.73 9.43
CA ALA A 67 -3.34 11.06 8.61
C ALA A 67 -3.92 12.41 9.03
N LYS A 68 -4.75 13.00 8.14
CA LYS A 68 -5.48 14.23 8.43
C LYS A 68 -6.20 14.15 9.79
N PRO A 69 -6.20 15.21 10.61
CA PRO A 69 -5.65 16.54 10.35
C PRO A 69 -4.19 16.73 10.82
N TYR A 70 -3.39 15.65 10.89
CA TYR A 70 -1.96 15.69 11.26
C TYR A 70 -1.65 16.43 12.58
N ARG A 71 -2.47 16.16 13.62
CA ARG A 71 -2.43 16.91 14.88
C ARG A 71 -1.03 17.01 15.47
N GLY A 72 -0.53 18.24 15.61
CA GLY A 72 0.75 18.54 16.26
C GLY A 72 1.99 18.37 15.38
N LEU A 73 1.87 17.85 14.16
CA LEU A 73 3.02 17.70 13.26
C LEU A 73 3.63 19.07 12.92
N GLY A 74 4.94 19.20 13.04
CA GLY A 74 5.69 20.42 12.73
C GLY A 74 5.69 21.51 13.82
N PHE A 75 4.83 21.41 14.84
CA PHE A 75 4.68 22.45 15.86
C PHE A 75 4.75 21.94 17.31
N SER A 76 4.35 20.69 17.54
CA SER A 76 4.23 20.13 18.89
C SER A 76 5.24 19.01 19.13
N SER A 77 5.86 19.03 20.30
CA SER A 77 6.64 17.91 20.83
C SER A 77 5.76 16.69 21.15
N SER A 78 4.43 16.80 21.13
CA SER A 78 3.52 15.67 21.31
C SER A 78 3.26 14.84 20.04
N SER A 79 3.66 15.33 18.86
CA SER A 79 3.55 14.56 17.62
C SER A 79 4.42 13.31 17.68
N GLN A 80 3.90 12.18 17.18
CA GLN A 80 4.69 10.95 17.01
C GLN A 80 5.54 10.96 15.73
N TRP A 81 5.51 12.07 14.99
CA TRP A 81 6.21 12.24 13.72
C TRP A 81 7.00 13.57 13.70
N ASP A 82 8.18 13.53 13.08
CA ASP A 82 9.06 14.67 12.81
C ASP A 82 9.12 14.96 11.31
N LEU A 83 9.16 16.25 10.97
CA LEU A 83 9.48 16.72 9.61
C LEU A 83 10.98 17.02 9.52
N MET A 84 11.56 16.77 8.35
CA MET A 84 12.95 17.07 8.02
C MET A 84 13.03 17.76 6.66
N GLY A 85 14.02 18.64 6.49
CA GLY A 85 14.33 19.27 5.22
C GLY A 85 13.20 20.19 4.76
N THR A 86 12.78 20.06 3.51
CA THR A 86 11.75 20.90 2.89
C THR A 86 10.33 20.45 3.20
N ALA A 87 10.17 19.40 4.00
CA ALA A 87 8.87 18.81 4.25
C ALA A 87 7.97 19.78 5.02
N MET A 88 6.71 19.90 4.58
CA MET A 88 5.71 20.77 5.19
C MET A 88 4.36 20.07 5.31
N VAL A 89 3.57 20.49 6.29
CA VAL A 89 2.22 19.97 6.54
C VAL A 89 1.16 20.96 6.09
N THR A 90 0.12 20.45 5.44
CA THR A 90 -1.11 21.17 5.10
C THR A 90 -2.31 20.44 5.72
N PRO A 91 -3.53 21.00 5.69
CA PRO A 91 -4.73 20.28 6.14
C PRO A 91 -4.98 18.97 5.38
N ASP A 92 -4.48 18.87 4.15
CA ASP A 92 -4.78 17.77 3.23
C ASP A 92 -3.65 16.77 3.05
N TYR A 93 -2.40 17.19 3.16
CA TYR A 93 -1.25 16.34 2.90
C TYR A 93 0.00 16.84 3.61
N VAL A 94 0.95 15.95 3.81
CA VAL A 94 2.34 16.27 4.12
C VAL A 94 3.12 16.25 2.81
N ARG A 95 3.60 17.41 2.37
CA ARG A 95 4.46 17.55 1.19
C ARG A 95 5.90 17.32 1.60
N LEU A 96 6.56 16.31 1.03
CA LEU A 96 7.97 16.02 1.28
C LEU A 96 8.86 16.99 0.49
N THR A 97 8.62 17.10 -0.81
CA THR A 97 9.31 18.02 -1.72
C THR A 97 8.28 18.74 -2.59
N PRO A 98 8.46 20.05 -2.84
CA PRO A 98 7.70 20.76 -3.86
C PRO A 98 8.28 20.48 -5.25
N ASP A 99 7.50 20.80 -6.29
CA ASP A 99 7.94 20.85 -7.70
C ASP A 99 8.92 22.02 -7.93
N LEU A 100 10.08 21.91 -7.27
CA LEU A 100 11.25 22.77 -7.35
C LEU A 100 12.50 21.88 -7.31
N GLN A 101 13.51 22.25 -8.08
CA GLN A 101 14.79 21.54 -8.14
C GLN A 101 15.53 21.55 -6.80
N SER A 102 16.39 20.54 -6.60
CA SER A 102 17.34 20.46 -5.48
C SER A 102 16.69 20.57 -4.10
N ARG A 103 15.61 19.81 -3.88
CA ARG A 103 14.89 19.73 -2.61
C ARG A 103 15.03 18.34 -2.02
N GLN A 104 15.11 18.27 -0.70
CA GLN A 104 15.07 17.02 0.05
C GLN A 104 14.19 17.24 1.26
N GLY A 105 13.24 16.33 1.48
CA GLY A 105 12.38 16.38 2.65
C GLY A 105 11.93 15.00 3.07
N ALA A 106 11.68 14.86 4.35
CA ALA A 106 11.25 13.60 4.94
C ALA A 106 10.29 13.81 6.10
N VAL A 107 9.54 12.76 6.41
CA VAL A 107 8.75 12.63 7.62
C VAL A 107 9.11 11.30 8.29
N TRP A 108 9.40 11.32 9.57
CA TRP A 108 9.88 10.15 10.32
C TRP A 108 9.10 9.98 11.62
N SER A 109 8.75 8.75 11.96
CA SER A 109 8.24 8.40 13.29
C SER A 109 9.29 8.69 14.36
N ARG A 110 8.85 9.12 15.53
CA ARG A 110 9.68 9.31 16.73
C ARG A 110 9.82 8.05 17.55
N ILE A 111 8.83 7.18 17.46
CA ILE A 111 8.76 5.93 18.21
C ILE A 111 9.17 4.76 17.31
N PRO A 112 9.95 3.81 17.82
CA PRO A 112 10.32 2.61 17.08
C PRO A 112 9.14 1.62 17.00
N LEU A 113 9.03 0.92 15.87
CA LEU A 113 7.99 -0.06 15.61
C LEU A 113 8.41 -1.45 16.09
N PHE A 114 7.68 -2.01 17.06
CA PHE A 114 7.93 -3.35 17.62
C PHE A 114 6.98 -4.44 17.12
N LEU A 115 6.08 -4.13 16.18
CA LEU A 115 5.19 -5.14 15.61
C LEU A 115 5.96 -6.12 14.71
N ARG A 116 5.70 -7.41 14.89
CA ARG A 116 6.29 -8.47 14.04
C ARG A 116 5.48 -8.78 12.79
N ASP A 117 4.17 -8.56 12.84
CA ASP A 117 3.24 -8.79 11.74
C ASP A 117 2.37 -7.54 11.58
N TRP A 118 2.53 -6.86 10.45
CA TRP A 118 1.92 -5.57 10.21
C TRP A 118 1.64 -5.32 8.72
N GLU A 119 0.73 -4.39 8.48
CA GLU A 119 0.42 -3.89 7.15
C GLU A 119 0.39 -2.36 7.18
N LEU A 120 1.13 -1.73 6.27
CA LEU A 120 1.19 -0.29 6.11
C LEU A 120 0.50 0.09 4.80
N LYS A 121 -0.63 0.81 4.91
CA LYS A 121 -1.33 1.42 3.78
C LYS A 121 -0.84 2.85 3.60
N VAL A 122 -0.16 3.09 2.48
CA VAL A 122 0.36 4.38 2.06
C VAL A 122 -0.59 4.97 1.03
N HIS A 123 -1.15 6.14 1.32
CA HIS A 123 -1.85 6.98 0.37
C HIS A 123 -0.96 8.16 0.04
N PHE A 124 -0.52 8.26 -1.21
CA PHE A 124 0.42 9.27 -1.66
C PHE A 124 -0.07 9.88 -2.98
N LYS A 125 0.56 10.97 -3.42
CA LYS A 125 0.37 11.53 -4.76
C LYS A 125 1.69 12.11 -5.26
N ILE A 126 2.05 11.78 -6.49
CA ILE A 126 3.19 12.38 -7.19
C ILE A 126 2.63 13.16 -8.37
N HIS A 127 2.89 14.46 -8.43
CA HIS A 127 2.35 15.32 -9.47
C HIS A 127 3.22 16.55 -9.73
N GLY A 128 3.23 17.01 -10.97
CA GLY A 128 4.02 18.17 -11.36
C GLY A 128 3.72 18.62 -12.78
N VAL A 129 4.19 19.83 -13.10
CA VAL A 129 3.88 20.50 -14.38
C VAL A 129 4.76 20.01 -15.53
N GLY A 130 5.88 19.35 -15.22
CA GLY A 130 6.82 18.81 -16.19
C GLY A 130 6.16 17.85 -17.18
N LYS A 131 6.38 18.09 -18.48
CA LYS A 131 5.85 17.23 -19.57
C LYS A 131 6.57 15.88 -19.56
N LYS A 132 5.78 14.80 -19.69
CA LYS A 132 6.11 13.36 -19.83
C LYS A 132 7.35 12.83 -19.08
N ASN A 133 8.57 13.29 -19.39
CA ASN A 133 9.83 12.78 -18.84
C ASN A 133 10.68 13.85 -18.13
N PHE A 134 10.19 15.09 -18.01
CA PHE A 134 10.85 16.14 -17.21
C PHE A 134 10.33 16.12 -15.78
N ASN A 135 10.59 15.03 -15.07
CA ASN A 135 10.13 14.78 -13.71
C ASN A 135 11.18 13.97 -12.96
N GLY A 136 11.20 14.11 -11.64
CA GLY A 136 12.11 13.33 -10.82
C GLY A 136 12.18 13.79 -9.36
N ASP A 137 12.82 13.02 -8.50
CA ASP A 137 13.33 11.66 -8.80
C ASP A 137 12.30 10.61 -8.37
N GLY A 138 11.58 10.89 -7.29
CA GLY A 138 10.52 10.04 -6.76
C GLY A 138 10.45 10.16 -5.25
N MET A 139 9.98 9.11 -4.59
CA MET A 139 9.92 9.04 -3.15
C MET A 139 10.19 7.63 -2.62
N ALA A 140 10.50 7.52 -1.34
CA ALA A 140 10.78 6.26 -0.67
C ALA A 140 9.99 6.14 0.63
N ILE A 141 9.55 4.92 0.94
CA ILE A 141 8.97 4.52 2.22
C ILE A 141 9.97 3.65 2.95
N TRP A 142 10.16 3.92 4.24
CA TRP A 142 11.24 3.37 5.05
C TRP A 142 10.71 2.65 6.29
N LEU A 143 11.40 1.57 6.64
CA LEU A 143 11.45 1.04 7.99
C LEU A 143 12.91 0.75 8.33
N THR A 144 13.59 1.69 8.98
CA THR A 144 15.06 1.67 9.15
C THR A 144 15.49 1.92 10.58
N ARG A 145 16.68 1.40 10.95
CA ARG A 145 17.27 1.60 12.27
C ARG A 145 17.55 3.08 12.55
N ASP A 146 18.15 3.75 11.57
CA ASP A 146 18.51 5.15 11.65
C ASP A 146 17.41 6.00 11.00
N ARG A 147 17.13 7.17 11.58
CA ARG A 147 16.15 8.15 11.10
C ARG A 147 16.77 9.55 11.03
N MET A 148 16.12 10.47 10.32
CA MET A 148 16.53 11.88 10.23
C MET A 148 17.97 12.06 9.68
N GLN A 149 18.36 11.24 8.71
CA GLN A 149 19.65 11.34 8.03
C GLN A 149 19.41 11.72 6.56
N ASN A 150 19.89 12.88 6.13
CA ASN A 150 19.84 13.27 4.72
C ASN A 150 20.78 12.41 3.88
N GLY A 151 20.48 12.27 2.59
CA GLY A 151 21.40 11.61 1.66
C GLY A 151 20.84 11.46 0.25
N PRO A 152 21.59 10.74 -0.61
CA PRO A 152 21.28 10.66 -2.04
C PRO A 152 20.13 9.71 -2.37
N VAL A 153 19.67 8.88 -1.43
CA VAL A 153 18.66 7.85 -1.72
C VAL A 153 17.28 8.42 -1.44
N PHE A 154 16.69 9.10 -2.43
CA PHE A 154 15.39 9.78 -2.30
C PHE A 154 15.30 10.67 -1.05
N GLY A 155 16.39 11.36 -0.70
CA GLY A 155 16.47 12.25 0.47
C GLY A 155 16.87 11.56 1.79
N ASN A 156 17.15 10.25 1.79
CA ASN A 156 17.68 9.51 2.94
C ASN A 156 19.15 9.10 2.72
N MET A 157 19.84 8.77 3.82
CA MET A 157 21.21 8.25 3.77
C MET A 157 21.32 6.97 2.90
N ASN A 158 22.46 6.85 2.21
CA ASN A 158 22.83 5.59 1.58
C ASN A 158 23.35 4.59 2.64
N GLN A 159 23.50 3.32 2.30
CA GLN A 159 23.95 2.27 3.22
C GLN A 159 23.11 2.21 4.50
N PHE A 160 21.79 2.36 4.34
CA PHE A 160 20.84 2.24 5.45
C PHE A 160 20.77 0.78 5.96
N THR A 161 20.31 0.62 7.20
CA THR A 161 19.97 -0.69 7.77
C THR A 161 18.44 -0.78 7.93
N GLY A 162 17.79 -1.65 7.17
CA GLY A 162 16.35 -1.86 7.18
C GLY A 162 15.74 -2.00 5.79
N LEU A 163 14.46 -1.67 5.67
CA LEU A 163 13.67 -1.80 4.46
C LEU A 163 13.50 -0.44 3.78
N GLY A 164 13.76 -0.39 2.47
CA GLY A 164 13.42 0.73 1.59
C GLY A 164 12.51 0.26 0.45
N VAL A 165 11.36 0.91 0.29
CA VAL A 165 10.47 0.75 -0.86
C VAL A 165 10.49 2.05 -1.66
N PHE A 166 11.00 1.97 -2.89
CA PHE A 166 11.23 3.12 -3.76
C PHE A 166 10.11 3.23 -4.78
N ILE A 167 9.60 4.43 -4.97
CA ILE A 167 8.65 4.80 -6.01
C ILE A 167 9.41 5.74 -6.94
N ASP A 168 10.10 5.15 -7.91
CA ASP A 168 11.01 5.83 -8.81
C ASP A 168 10.26 6.31 -10.06
N THR A 169 10.41 7.58 -10.40
CA THR A 169 9.67 8.21 -11.50
C THR A 169 10.54 8.54 -12.70
N TYR A 170 11.86 8.41 -12.58
CA TYR A 170 12.80 8.82 -13.60
C TYR A 170 13.80 7.69 -13.91
N PRO A 171 13.93 7.27 -15.17
CA PRO A 171 14.95 6.29 -15.53
C PRO A 171 16.32 6.97 -15.60
N ASN A 172 17.20 6.71 -14.63
CA ASN A 172 18.58 7.21 -14.63
C ASN A 172 19.48 6.40 -15.58
N ALA A 173 19.27 5.08 -15.67
CA ALA A 173 20.04 4.24 -16.58
C ALA A 173 19.61 4.41 -18.06
N ASP A 174 20.57 4.19 -18.98
CA ASP A 174 20.31 4.26 -20.42
C ASP A 174 19.13 3.36 -20.83
N ARG A 175 18.34 3.84 -21.81
CA ARG A 175 17.04 3.28 -22.27
C ARG A 175 17.08 1.86 -22.85
N LEU A 176 18.16 1.12 -22.68
CA LEU A 176 18.38 -0.26 -23.12
C LEU A 176 17.76 -1.30 -22.16
N HIS A 177 16.74 -0.94 -21.38
CA HIS A 177 16.25 -1.75 -20.27
C HIS A 177 14.76 -2.07 -20.35
N ASP A 178 14.40 -3.29 -19.94
CA ASP A 178 13.03 -3.86 -19.95
C ASP A 178 12.06 -3.22 -18.94
N ARG A 179 12.43 -2.12 -18.28
CA ARG A 179 11.61 -1.47 -17.25
C ARG A 179 10.89 -0.25 -17.80
N SER A 180 9.60 -0.18 -17.53
CA SER A 180 8.79 1.02 -17.76
C SER A 180 8.65 1.80 -16.45
N TYR A 181 8.87 3.11 -16.51
CA TYR A 181 8.77 4.01 -15.36
C TYR A 181 7.42 4.74 -15.38
N PRO A 182 6.84 5.10 -14.21
CA PRO A 182 7.40 4.90 -12.86
C PRO A 182 7.49 3.42 -12.43
N TYR A 183 8.51 3.12 -11.64
CA TYR A 183 8.83 1.77 -11.17
C TYR A 183 8.89 1.74 -9.65
N ILE A 184 8.18 0.79 -9.05
CA ILE A 184 8.22 0.55 -7.60
C ILE A 184 9.14 -0.63 -7.36
N SER A 185 10.16 -0.45 -6.52
CA SER A 185 11.12 -1.49 -6.18
C SER A 185 11.35 -1.57 -4.67
N VAL A 186 11.90 -2.69 -4.21
CA VAL A 186 12.23 -2.89 -2.80
C VAL A 186 13.67 -3.36 -2.62
N MET A 187 14.33 -2.80 -1.62
CA MET A 187 15.68 -3.14 -1.20
C MET A 187 15.70 -3.38 0.31
N LEU A 188 16.48 -4.38 0.71
CA LEU A 188 16.82 -4.62 2.10
C LEU A 188 18.27 -4.20 2.34
N GLY A 189 18.48 -3.16 3.14
CA GLY A 189 19.79 -2.65 3.51
C GLY A 189 20.28 -3.29 4.81
N ASN A 190 21.55 -3.71 4.83
CA ASN A 190 22.22 -4.26 6.01
C ASN A 190 23.28 -3.32 6.59
N GLY A 191 23.32 -2.05 6.16
CA GLY A 191 24.35 -1.08 6.53
C GLY A 191 25.59 -1.06 5.64
N THR A 192 25.71 -1.97 4.67
CA THR A 192 26.88 -2.06 3.76
C THR A 192 26.49 -1.93 2.28
N LEU A 193 25.30 -2.40 1.91
CA LEU A 193 24.78 -2.33 0.55
C LEU A 193 24.48 -0.88 0.15
N THR A 194 24.96 -0.50 -1.03
CA THR A 194 24.76 0.83 -1.58
C THR A 194 23.61 0.80 -2.58
N TYR A 195 22.67 1.73 -2.45
CA TYR A 195 21.71 2.04 -3.51
C TYR A 195 22.43 2.87 -4.59
N ASP A 196 22.57 2.30 -5.78
CA ASP A 196 23.16 2.96 -6.95
C ASP A 196 22.08 3.76 -7.70
N HIS A 197 22.03 5.07 -7.46
CA HIS A 197 21.02 5.96 -8.06
C HIS A 197 21.17 6.07 -9.58
N ASP A 198 22.40 6.01 -10.11
CA ASP A 198 22.65 6.09 -11.55
C ASP A 198 22.14 4.84 -12.30
N ARG A 199 21.84 3.77 -11.55
CA ARG A 199 21.29 2.50 -12.06
C ARG A 199 19.99 2.10 -11.37
N ASP A 200 19.28 3.07 -10.80
CA ASP A 200 17.94 2.91 -10.23
C ASP A 200 17.86 1.79 -9.15
N GLY A 201 18.97 1.54 -8.44
CA GLY A 201 19.08 0.50 -7.40
C GLY A 201 19.03 -0.94 -7.90
N ARG A 202 19.17 -1.18 -9.21
CA ARG A 202 18.90 -2.47 -9.86
C ARG A 202 19.70 -3.65 -9.29
N ALA A 203 20.96 -3.44 -8.90
CA ALA A 203 21.83 -4.51 -8.40
C ALA A 203 21.39 -5.07 -7.04
N THR A 204 20.66 -4.27 -6.25
CA THR A 204 20.27 -4.57 -4.87
C THR A 204 18.75 -4.72 -4.71
N GLU A 205 18.03 -4.80 -5.82
CA GLU A 205 16.58 -4.97 -5.83
C GLU A 205 16.20 -6.43 -5.51
N LEU A 206 15.19 -6.58 -4.65
CA LEU A 206 14.60 -7.89 -4.33
C LEU A 206 13.34 -8.19 -5.16
N GLY A 207 12.68 -7.15 -5.68
CA GLY A 207 11.53 -7.25 -6.57
C GLY A 207 10.89 -5.88 -6.81
N GLY A 208 9.96 -5.82 -7.76
CA GLY A 208 9.30 -4.58 -8.12
C GLY A 208 8.34 -4.71 -9.31
N CYS A 209 7.64 -3.62 -9.61
CA CYS A 209 6.68 -3.55 -10.70
C CYS A 209 6.58 -2.13 -11.28
N THR A 210 6.14 -2.02 -12.53
CA THR A 210 5.73 -0.75 -13.12
C THR A 210 4.37 -0.32 -12.58
N ALA A 211 4.24 0.94 -12.15
CA ALA A 211 2.98 1.51 -11.69
C ALA A 211 2.84 2.97 -12.16
N LEU A 212 1.76 3.28 -12.88
CA LEU A 212 1.51 4.63 -13.43
C LEU A 212 0.97 5.58 -12.35
N VAL A 213 1.84 5.97 -11.41
CA VAL A 213 1.48 6.76 -10.22
C VAL A 213 1.53 8.27 -10.44
N ARG A 214 2.37 8.74 -11.37
CA ARG A 214 2.61 10.16 -11.61
C ARG A 214 1.42 10.81 -12.32
N ASN A 215 0.96 11.95 -11.81
CA ASN A 215 -0.19 12.69 -12.35
C ASN A 215 -1.45 11.82 -12.51
N SER A 216 -1.61 10.79 -11.66
CA SER A 216 -2.83 9.99 -11.67
C SER A 216 -4.02 10.84 -11.25
N ILE A 217 -5.11 10.71 -12.02
CA ILE A 217 -6.41 11.32 -11.70
C ILE A 217 -7.10 10.58 -10.55
N TYR A 218 -6.66 9.35 -10.27
CA TYR A 218 -7.15 8.53 -9.17
C TYR A 218 -6.28 8.70 -7.92
N ASP A 219 -6.80 8.25 -6.78
CA ASP A 219 -6.00 8.10 -5.57
C ASP A 219 -4.99 6.95 -5.77
N THR A 220 -3.75 7.19 -5.34
CA THR A 220 -2.67 6.22 -5.49
C THR A 220 -2.29 5.62 -4.15
N PHE A 221 -2.43 4.30 -4.05
CA PHE A 221 -2.14 3.54 -2.84
C PHE A 221 -1.05 2.49 -3.06
N LEU A 222 -0.21 2.34 -2.04
CA LEU A 222 0.75 1.26 -1.89
C LEU A 222 0.46 0.54 -0.57
N LEU A 223 0.35 -0.78 -0.61
CA LEU A 223 0.23 -1.64 0.56
C LEU A 223 1.55 -2.38 0.77
N ILE A 224 2.13 -2.22 1.95
CA ILE A 224 3.35 -2.92 2.37
C ILE A 224 2.95 -3.85 3.51
N ARG A 225 2.94 -5.15 3.25
CA ARG A 225 2.55 -6.16 4.23
C ARG A 225 3.76 -7.01 4.60
N TYR A 226 4.09 -7.05 5.88
CA TYR A 226 5.12 -7.93 6.42
C TYR A 226 4.50 -8.87 7.45
N SER A 227 4.55 -10.18 7.16
CA SER A 227 4.04 -11.19 8.08
C SER A 227 4.71 -12.53 7.85
N ARG A 228 5.03 -13.26 8.93
CA ARG A 228 5.72 -14.57 8.88
C ARG A 228 6.91 -14.58 7.92
N ASN A 229 7.83 -13.61 8.09
CA ASN A 229 9.04 -13.45 7.28
C ASN A 229 8.76 -13.36 5.76
N ARG A 230 7.60 -12.83 5.38
CA ARG A 230 7.20 -12.58 3.99
C ARG A 230 6.77 -11.14 3.81
N LEU A 231 7.37 -10.47 2.83
CA LEU A 231 7.05 -9.11 2.43
C LEU A 231 6.24 -9.14 1.13
N LYS A 232 5.03 -8.57 1.15
CA LYS A 232 4.21 -8.35 -0.04
C LYS A 232 4.02 -6.87 -0.28
N LEU A 233 4.21 -6.45 -1.53
CA LEU A 233 3.89 -5.13 -2.02
C LEU A 233 2.70 -5.22 -2.99
N MET A 234 1.69 -4.37 -2.79
CA MET A 234 0.56 -4.27 -3.70
C MET A 234 0.24 -2.81 -4.01
N VAL A 235 -0.28 -2.55 -5.19
CA VAL A 235 -0.57 -1.19 -5.67
C VAL A 235 -2.01 -1.09 -6.13
N ASN A 236 -2.60 0.09 -5.92
CA ASN A 236 -3.91 0.45 -6.46
C ASN A 236 -3.82 1.89 -6.97
N VAL A 237 -3.79 2.05 -8.29
CA VAL A 237 -3.40 3.30 -8.95
C VAL A 237 -4.26 3.63 -10.18
N ASP A 238 -5.14 2.73 -10.60
CA ASP A 238 -5.91 2.80 -11.85
C ASP A 238 -7.41 3.03 -11.64
N GLY A 239 -7.84 3.29 -10.40
CA GLY A 239 -9.23 3.59 -10.07
C GLY A 239 -10.16 2.36 -10.08
N THR A 240 -9.64 1.16 -10.29
CA THR A 240 -10.44 -0.09 -10.29
C THR A 240 -10.86 -0.54 -8.90
N GLN A 241 -10.30 0.07 -7.85
CA GLN A 241 -10.42 -0.38 -6.45
C GLN A 241 -9.82 -1.79 -6.19
N GLU A 242 -9.10 -2.36 -7.15
CA GLU A 242 -8.43 -3.65 -7.01
C GLU A 242 -6.95 -3.48 -6.67
N TRP A 243 -6.45 -4.32 -5.77
CA TRP A 243 -5.02 -4.39 -5.44
C TRP A 243 -4.30 -5.29 -6.42
N LYS A 244 -3.26 -4.78 -7.07
CA LYS A 244 -2.38 -5.54 -7.96
C LYS A 244 -1.08 -5.87 -7.25
N GLU A 245 -0.65 -7.13 -7.32
CA GLU A 245 0.62 -7.56 -6.74
C GLU A 245 1.79 -6.90 -7.47
N CYS A 246 2.74 -6.37 -6.69
CA CYS A 246 3.93 -5.69 -7.19
C CYS A 246 5.21 -6.49 -6.88
N ALA A 247 5.34 -6.99 -5.65
CA ALA A 247 6.46 -7.84 -5.25
C ALA A 247 6.04 -8.79 -4.12
N ASP A 248 6.64 -9.97 -4.07
CA ASP A 248 6.40 -10.98 -3.05
C ASP A 248 7.70 -11.72 -2.70
N ILE A 249 8.23 -11.43 -1.51
CA ILE A 249 9.54 -11.91 -1.04
C ILE A 249 9.33 -12.74 0.22
N SER A 250 9.58 -14.04 0.13
CA SER A 250 9.59 -14.97 1.26
C SER A 250 10.98 -15.10 1.89
N GLY A 251 11.03 -15.46 3.18
CA GLY A 251 12.29 -15.62 3.91
C GLY A 251 12.98 -14.28 4.20
N LEU A 252 12.24 -13.18 4.18
CA LEU A 252 12.76 -11.86 4.55
C LEU A 252 12.68 -11.73 6.06
N HIS A 253 13.83 -11.55 6.70
CA HIS A 253 13.98 -11.33 8.13
C HIS A 253 14.29 -9.86 8.38
N LEU A 254 13.39 -9.17 9.10
CA LEU A 254 13.53 -7.77 9.46
C LEU A 254 13.50 -7.61 10.99
N PRO A 255 14.51 -6.97 11.60
CA PRO A 255 14.50 -6.63 13.01
C PRO A 255 13.32 -5.72 13.38
N THR A 256 12.85 -5.87 14.62
CA THR A 256 11.92 -4.90 15.22
C THR A 256 12.70 -3.72 15.80
N GLY A 257 11.98 -2.69 16.25
CA GLY A 257 12.58 -1.51 16.88
C GLY A 257 13.08 -0.45 15.88
N TYR A 258 12.70 -0.57 14.60
CA TYR A 258 13.06 0.38 13.55
C TYR A 258 12.03 1.51 13.42
N PHE A 259 12.41 2.60 12.78
CA PHE A 259 11.56 3.77 12.58
C PHE A 259 10.90 3.73 11.20
N LEU A 260 9.59 3.99 11.18
CA LEU A 260 8.85 4.27 9.96
C LEU A 260 9.21 5.67 9.44
N GLY A 261 9.32 5.82 8.13
CA GLY A 261 9.53 7.12 7.50
C GLY A 261 9.12 7.15 6.05
N ALA A 262 9.05 8.35 5.50
CA ALA A 262 8.94 8.60 4.07
C ALA A 262 9.83 9.78 3.71
N SER A 263 10.52 9.71 2.57
CA SER A 263 11.36 10.80 2.08
C SER A 263 11.23 10.97 0.58
N SER A 264 11.61 12.14 0.09
CA SER A 264 11.74 12.42 -1.33
C SER A 264 12.92 13.37 -1.57
N ALA A 265 13.48 13.29 -2.77
CA ALA A 265 14.43 14.25 -3.30
C ALA A 265 14.05 14.65 -4.72
N THR A 266 14.41 15.88 -5.09
CA THR A 266 14.35 16.40 -6.46
C THR A 266 15.76 16.83 -6.87
N GLY A 267 16.18 16.46 -8.09
CA GLY A 267 17.45 16.84 -8.69
C GLY A 267 17.29 18.05 -9.62
N ASP A 268 17.80 17.90 -10.85
CA ASP A 268 17.57 18.83 -11.96
C ASP A 268 16.12 18.77 -12.47
N LEU A 269 15.42 17.67 -12.19
CA LEU A 269 13.99 17.51 -12.42
C LEU A 269 13.27 17.51 -11.08
N SER A 270 11.98 17.83 -11.12
CA SER A 270 11.17 17.94 -9.92
C SER A 270 9.74 17.46 -10.14
N ASP A 271 9.10 17.12 -9.02
CA ASP A 271 7.68 16.88 -8.86
C ASP A 271 7.30 17.25 -7.43
N ASN A 272 6.01 17.45 -7.17
CA ASN A 272 5.48 17.43 -5.81
C ASN A 272 5.34 15.99 -5.34
N HIS A 273 5.80 15.72 -4.12
CA HIS A 273 5.69 14.41 -3.49
C HIS A 273 4.91 14.53 -2.19
N ASP A 274 3.64 14.13 -2.24
CA ASP A 274 2.67 14.33 -1.16
C ASP A 274 2.31 12.99 -0.50
N ILE A 275 2.37 12.94 0.83
CA ILE A 275 1.79 11.87 1.67
C ILE A 275 0.43 12.35 2.17
N ILE A 276 -0.63 11.65 1.80
CA ILE A 276 -1.99 11.90 2.29
C ILE A 276 -2.26 11.07 3.55
N SER A 277 -1.78 9.83 3.59
CA SER A 277 -1.79 9.06 4.83
C SER A 277 -0.79 7.91 4.85
N LEU A 278 -0.27 7.61 6.03
CA LEU A 278 0.36 6.36 6.41
C LEU A 278 -0.54 5.72 7.47
N LYS A 279 -1.16 4.59 7.19
CA LYS A 279 -1.99 3.88 8.18
C LYS A 279 -1.38 2.51 8.45
N LEU A 280 -0.97 2.28 9.69
CA LEU A 280 -0.40 1.01 10.12
C LEU A 280 -1.47 0.17 10.81
N TYR A 281 -1.55 -1.10 10.42
CA TYR A 281 -2.46 -2.09 10.99
C TYR A 281 -1.65 -3.25 11.57
N GLN A 282 -1.98 -3.69 12.77
CA GLN A 282 -1.43 -4.91 13.34
C GLN A 282 -2.16 -6.12 12.76
N LEU A 283 -1.42 -7.16 12.38
CA LEU A 283 -2.01 -8.41 11.93
C LEU A 283 -2.02 -9.43 13.09
N THR A 284 -3.17 -10.05 13.33
CA THR A 284 -3.28 -11.13 14.31
C THR A 284 -2.82 -12.43 13.67
N VAL A 285 -1.63 -12.90 14.06
CA VAL A 285 -0.99 -14.10 13.52
C VAL A 285 -0.64 -15.03 14.66
N GLN A 286 -1.11 -16.27 14.60
CA GLN A 286 -0.69 -17.31 15.54
C GLN A 286 0.74 -17.76 15.19
N ARG A 287 1.62 -17.77 16.19
CA ARG A 287 3.02 -18.21 16.11
C ARG A 287 3.27 -19.38 17.05
N SER A 288 4.28 -20.20 16.76
CA SER A 288 4.79 -21.18 17.73
C SER A 288 5.67 -20.48 18.77
N ALA A 289 5.91 -21.12 19.92
CA ALA A 289 6.82 -20.57 20.93
C ALA A 289 8.24 -20.35 20.39
N GLU A 290 8.72 -21.24 19.51
CA GLU A 290 10.02 -21.12 18.85
C GLU A 290 10.10 -19.88 17.95
N GLU A 291 9.04 -19.58 17.18
CA GLU A 291 8.94 -18.36 16.35
C GLU A 291 8.81 -17.07 17.17
N GLU A 292 8.40 -17.18 18.45
CA GLU A 292 8.35 -16.04 19.37
C GLU A 292 9.74 -15.74 19.97
N GLU A 293 10.57 -16.76 20.17
CA GLU A 293 11.92 -16.62 20.72
C GLU A 293 12.99 -16.22 19.68
N GLU A 294 12.72 -16.38 18.38
CA GLU A 294 13.66 -15.98 17.33
C GLU A 294 13.93 -14.46 17.34
N GLU A 295 15.19 -14.07 17.62
CA GLU A 295 15.65 -12.69 17.58
C GLU A 295 16.40 -12.39 16.27
N VAL A 296 15.81 -11.52 15.46
CA VAL A 296 16.43 -11.02 14.22
C VAL A 296 17.18 -9.73 14.53
N THR A 297 18.51 -9.74 14.38
CA THR A 297 19.37 -8.57 14.67
C THR A 297 19.83 -7.82 13.42
N ILE A 298 19.94 -8.52 12.28
CA ILE A 298 20.40 -7.96 11.00
C ILE A 298 19.38 -8.29 9.91
N PRO A 299 18.97 -7.31 9.09
CA PRO A 299 18.12 -7.57 7.92
C PRO A 299 18.77 -8.56 6.95
N ARG A 300 18.03 -9.60 6.56
CA ARG A 300 18.50 -10.60 5.58
C ARG A 300 17.34 -11.23 4.81
N VAL A 301 17.65 -11.87 3.69
CA VAL A 301 16.71 -12.73 2.95
C VAL A 301 17.32 -14.12 2.83
N ASP A 302 16.55 -15.14 3.19
CA ASP A 302 16.95 -16.53 3.02
C ASP A 302 17.16 -16.84 1.52
N ASN A 303 18.24 -17.56 1.21
CA ASN A 303 18.54 -18.02 -0.16
C ASN A 303 18.55 -16.91 -1.23
N ILE A 304 19.23 -15.79 -0.98
CA ILE A 304 19.31 -14.63 -1.90
C ILE A 304 19.67 -14.99 -3.35
N ASN A 305 20.43 -16.08 -3.56
CA ASN A 305 20.83 -16.59 -4.87
C ASN A 305 19.64 -17.06 -5.74
N LEU A 306 18.50 -17.44 -5.14
CA LEU A 306 17.31 -17.86 -5.88
C LEU A 306 16.57 -16.70 -6.54
N PHE A 307 16.73 -15.47 -6.02
CA PHE A 307 16.09 -14.28 -6.58
C PHE A 307 16.89 -13.66 -7.74
N GLN A 308 18.22 -13.82 -7.74
CA GLN A 308 19.09 -13.45 -8.86
C GLN A 308 19.04 -14.46 -10.03
N GLY A 309 18.59 -15.69 -9.76
CA GLY A 309 18.58 -16.81 -10.72
C GLY A 309 17.48 -16.82 -11.79
N LYS A 310 16.63 -15.77 -11.89
CA LYS A 310 15.65 -15.64 -12.99
C LYS A 310 16.15 -14.84 -14.21
N ASN A 311 17.41 -14.43 -14.22
CA ASN A 311 18.09 -14.00 -15.45
C ASN A 311 19.00 -15.13 -15.93
N HIS A 312 18.85 -15.50 -17.21
CA HIS A 312 19.62 -16.52 -17.90
C HIS A 312 21.14 -16.44 -17.61
N PRO A 313 21.85 -17.58 -17.49
CA PRO A 313 23.27 -17.59 -17.23
C PRO A 313 24.00 -17.12 -18.48
N ILE A 314 24.71 -15.99 -18.40
CA ILE A 314 25.75 -15.68 -19.38
C ILE A 314 26.97 -16.50 -19.01
N SER A 315 27.16 -17.54 -19.83
CA SER A 315 28.29 -18.45 -19.94
C SER A 315 29.63 -17.86 -19.48
N SER A 316 30.29 -18.59 -18.59
CA SER A 316 31.73 -18.64 -18.45
C SER A 316 32.40 -18.80 -19.82
N TYR A 317 33.10 -17.78 -20.27
CA TYR A 317 34.17 -17.87 -21.27
C TYR A 317 35.36 -17.14 -20.68
N LEU A 318 36.16 -17.85 -19.88
CA LEU A 318 37.53 -17.47 -19.50
C LEU A 318 38.19 -18.65 -18.77
N SER A 319 38.50 -19.69 -19.53
CA SER A 319 39.57 -20.66 -19.26
C SER A 319 39.61 -21.56 -20.48
N ASP A 320 40.64 -21.41 -21.30
CA ASP A 320 41.28 -22.46 -22.11
C ASP A 320 41.99 -21.82 -23.30
N LYS A 321 43.09 -21.13 -22.99
CA LYS A 321 44.25 -20.99 -23.89
C LYS A 321 45.52 -20.87 -23.05
N ALA A 322 45.93 -21.99 -22.48
CA ALA A 322 47.32 -22.27 -22.21
C ALA A 322 47.54 -23.70 -22.70
N ASP A 323 48.10 -23.83 -23.91
CA ASP A 323 49.15 -24.80 -24.22
C ASP A 323 49.50 -24.79 -25.71
N VAL A 324 50.79 -25.07 -25.95
CA VAL A 324 51.45 -25.46 -27.20
C VAL A 324 51.86 -24.32 -28.14
N ILE A 325 53.12 -23.86 -28.00
CA ILE A 325 54.16 -24.01 -29.05
C ILE A 325 55.51 -24.24 -28.35
N ILE A 326 56.04 -25.47 -28.46
CA ILE A 326 57.47 -25.78 -28.40
C ILE A 326 57.83 -26.34 -29.79
N ASP A 327 58.99 -25.89 -30.28
CA ASP A 327 59.70 -26.15 -31.54
C ASP A 327 59.18 -25.51 -32.84
#